data_AF-A0A9X6AAZ5-F1
#
_entry.id   AF-A0A9X6AAZ5-F1
#
_cell.length_a   1.000
_cell.length_b   1.000
_cell.length_c   1.000
_cell.angle_alpha   90.00
_cell.angle_beta   90.00
_cell.angle_gamma   90.00
#
_symmetry.space_group_name_H-M   'P 1'
#
loop_
_entity.id
_entity.type
_entity.pdbx_description
1 polymer ?
#
loop_
_entity_poly.entity_id
_entity_poly.type
_entity_poly.pdbx_seq_one_letter_code
_entity_poly.pdbx_strand_id
1 'polypeptide(L)'
;LDKLVDTPLVVLLSAASTRPWDFVTTGDPRTVADLVKPEGLKWIASYAQGIGPTLDLVIPKDANGALTTPTTLVADAHRAGLILHPYTMRNENTFLPANFRRGTDPNAYGDAFGAFRTYFATGIDGVFSDNADTALLAREDFVNG
;
A
#
# COMPACT_ATOMS: atom_id res chain seq x y z
N LEU A 1 -0.20 -10.14 -21.40
CA LEU A 1 -1.55 -9.68 -20.96
C LEU A 1 -1.88 -8.39 -21.70
N ASP A 2 -0.94 -7.44 -21.68
CA ASP A 2 -0.73 -6.36 -22.66
C ASP A 2 -1.02 -6.70 -24.14
N LYS A 3 -0.72 -7.92 -24.60
CA LYS A 3 -1.03 -8.38 -25.96
C LYS A 3 -2.49 -8.78 -26.20
N LEU A 4 -3.27 -8.90 -25.13
CA LEU A 4 -4.69 -9.30 -25.18
C LEU A 4 -5.61 -8.10 -24.92
N VAL A 5 -5.18 -7.15 -24.08
CA VAL A 5 -5.92 -5.93 -23.77
C VAL A 5 -4.92 -4.78 -23.56
N ASP A 6 -5.12 -3.67 -24.28
CA ASP A 6 -4.28 -2.46 -24.16
C ASP A 6 -4.69 -1.65 -22.93
N THR A 7 -4.31 -2.15 -21.76
CA THR A 7 -4.59 -1.51 -20.47
C THR A 7 -3.34 -1.47 -19.61
N PRO A 8 -3.07 -0.35 -18.90
CA PRO A 8 -1.99 -0.31 -17.93
C PRO A 8 -2.11 -1.42 -16.90
N LEU A 9 -0.99 -2.08 -16.60
CA LEU A 9 -0.90 -3.17 -15.64
C LEU A 9 -0.43 -2.65 -14.28
N VAL A 10 -1.08 -3.15 -13.24
CA VAL A 10 -0.70 -2.92 -11.84
C VAL A 10 -0.46 -4.26 -11.16
N VAL A 11 0.66 -4.41 -10.47
CA VAL A 11 0.98 -5.61 -9.71
C VAL A 11 0.55 -5.45 -8.26
N LEU A 12 -0.29 -6.35 -7.76
CA LEU A 12 -0.69 -6.37 -6.35
C LEU A 12 0.33 -7.13 -5.51
N LEU A 13 0.79 -6.52 -4.42
CA LEU A 13 1.82 -7.06 -3.53
C LEU A 13 1.28 -7.23 -2.11
N SER A 14 1.27 -8.46 -1.62
CA SER A 14 0.79 -8.81 -0.27
C SER A 14 1.91 -8.65 0.77
N ALA A 15 1.87 -9.38 1.89
CA ALA A 15 2.90 -9.30 2.92
C ALA A 15 4.29 -9.71 2.39
N ALA A 16 5.34 -9.10 2.94
CA ALA A 16 6.73 -9.26 2.48
C ALA A 16 7.19 -10.74 2.41
N SER A 17 6.72 -11.59 3.32
CA SER A 17 7.05 -13.02 3.38
C SER A 17 6.29 -13.89 2.37
N THR A 18 5.35 -13.31 1.62
CA THR A 18 4.55 -14.03 0.63
C THR A 18 5.27 -14.12 -0.71
N ARG A 19 4.79 -15.02 -1.57
CA ARG A 19 5.25 -15.19 -2.94
C ARG A 19 4.07 -15.01 -3.89
N PRO A 20 4.23 -14.25 -5.00
CA PRO A 20 3.28 -14.29 -6.10
C PRO A 20 2.99 -15.73 -6.56
N TRP A 21 1.76 -16.01 -6.97
CA TRP A 21 1.33 -17.37 -7.27
C TRP A 21 2.04 -18.00 -8.48
N ASP A 22 2.40 -17.18 -9.46
CA ASP A 22 3.26 -17.56 -10.58
C ASP A 22 4.66 -17.98 -10.11
N PHE A 23 5.21 -17.31 -9.09
CA PHE A 23 6.50 -17.71 -8.49
C PHE A 23 6.37 -19.03 -7.74
N VAL A 24 5.26 -19.25 -7.02
CA VAL A 24 4.96 -20.55 -6.39
C VAL A 24 4.95 -21.66 -7.44
N THR A 25 4.21 -21.44 -8.52
CA THR A 25 4.01 -22.43 -9.60
C THR A 25 5.31 -22.75 -10.34
N THR A 26 6.18 -21.75 -10.55
CA THR A 26 7.43 -21.91 -11.31
C THR A 26 8.65 -22.27 -10.46
N GLY A 27 8.51 -22.27 -9.13
CA GLY A 27 9.61 -22.54 -8.20
C GLY A 27 10.57 -21.35 -8.00
N ASP A 28 10.20 -20.14 -8.42
CA ASP A 28 10.99 -18.93 -8.18
C ASP A 28 11.03 -18.61 -6.68
N PRO A 29 12.22 -18.52 -6.05
CA PRO A 29 12.34 -18.34 -4.61
C PRO A 29 12.09 -16.90 -4.14
N ARG A 30 12.05 -15.91 -5.05
CA ARG A 30 11.87 -14.50 -4.69
C ARG A 30 10.54 -14.30 -3.95
N THR A 31 10.58 -13.47 -2.92
CA THR A 31 9.40 -13.07 -2.13
C THR A 31 8.98 -11.65 -2.48
N VAL A 32 7.84 -11.21 -1.95
CA VAL A 32 7.45 -9.80 -2.04
C VAL A 32 8.52 -8.90 -1.42
N ALA A 33 9.25 -9.34 -0.38
CA ALA A 33 10.38 -8.61 0.21
C ALA A 33 11.50 -8.34 -0.80
N ASP A 34 11.66 -9.19 -1.82
CA ASP A 34 12.63 -8.98 -2.90
C ASP A 34 12.06 -8.10 -4.01
N LEU A 35 10.74 -8.16 -4.24
CA LEU A 35 10.05 -7.38 -5.24
C LEU A 35 9.90 -5.89 -4.88
N VAL A 36 9.86 -5.56 -3.60
CA VAL A 36 9.76 -4.17 -3.11
C VAL A 36 11.13 -3.46 -2.96
N LYS A 37 12.23 -4.12 -3.36
CA LYS A 37 13.56 -3.53 -3.45
C LYS A 37 13.79 -2.90 -4.83
N PRO A 38 14.78 -1.99 -4.99
CA PRO A 38 15.04 -1.33 -6.27
C PRO A 38 15.16 -2.28 -7.47
N GLU A 39 15.82 -3.42 -7.32
CA GLU A 39 16.00 -4.41 -8.38
C GLU A 39 14.68 -5.09 -8.76
N GLY A 40 13.86 -5.42 -7.76
CA GLY A 40 12.53 -5.99 -7.93
C GLY A 40 11.58 -5.02 -8.63
N LEU A 41 11.59 -3.76 -8.21
CA LEU A 41 10.78 -2.69 -8.80
C LEU A 41 11.19 -2.42 -10.25
N LYS A 42 12.49 -2.38 -10.54
CA LYS A 42 12.98 -2.27 -11.93
C LYS A 42 12.52 -3.45 -12.79
N TRP A 43 12.49 -4.66 -12.24
CA TRP A 43 11.95 -5.83 -12.93
C TRP A 43 10.45 -5.69 -13.18
N ILE A 44 9.66 -5.26 -12.19
CA ILE A 44 8.21 -5.00 -12.35
C ILE A 44 7.96 -3.93 -13.43
N ALA A 45 8.74 -2.85 -13.42
CA ALA A 45 8.63 -1.76 -14.40
C ALA A 45 8.88 -2.19 -15.85
N SER A 46 9.47 -3.38 -16.08
CA SER A 46 9.62 -3.92 -17.43
C SER A 46 8.30 -4.35 -18.07
N TYR A 47 7.24 -4.53 -17.27
CA TYR A 47 5.94 -5.00 -17.77
C TYR A 47 4.72 -4.30 -17.14
N ALA A 48 4.86 -3.59 -16.02
CA ALA A 48 3.77 -2.90 -15.35
C ALA A 48 4.04 -1.40 -15.19
N GLN A 49 2.97 -0.62 -15.05
CA GLN A 49 3.02 0.83 -14.88
C GLN A 49 2.85 1.26 -13.42
N GLY A 50 2.41 0.35 -12.55
CA GLY A 50 2.30 0.62 -11.13
C GLY A 50 2.27 -0.62 -10.26
N ILE A 51 2.28 -0.38 -8.95
CA ILE A 51 2.12 -1.40 -7.93
C ILE A 51 1.02 -1.02 -6.94
N GLY A 52 0.31 -2.02 -6.44
CA GLY A 52 -0.62 -1.89 -5.34
C GLY A 52 -0.17 -2.74 -4.17
N PRO A 53 0.66 -2.23 -3.24
CA PRO A 53 1.11 -2.99 -2.09
C PRO A 53 0.10 -2.93 -0.94
N THR A 54 0.21 -3.83 0.04
CA THR A 54 -0.46 -3.61 1.32
C THR A 54 0.09 -2.35 2.00
N LEU A 55 -0.74 -1.68 2.80
CA LEU A 55 -0.34 -0.49 3.58
C LEU A 55 0.91 -0.74 4.45
N ASP A 56 1.07 -1.96 4.97
CA ASP A 56 2.18 -2.34 5.85
C ASP A 56 3.54 -2.39 5.13
N LEU A 57 3.56 -2.50 3.79
CA LEU A 57 4.79 -2.39 3.00
C LEU A 57 5.23 -0.93 2.82
N VAL A 58 4.29 0.03 2.92
CA VAL A 58 4.58 1.47 2.86
C VAL A 58 5.05 1.97 4.23
N ILE A 59 4.31 1.65 5.28
CA ILE A 59 4.65 1.99 6.66
C ILE A 59 4.47 0.73 7.53
N PRO A 60 5.56 0.09 7.99
CA PRO A 60 5.47 -1.10 8.81
C PRO A 60 4.88 -0.79 10.18
N LYS A 61 4.32 -1.83 10.81
CA LYS A 61 3.84 -1.77 12.19
C LYS A 61 4.84 -2.37 13.16
N ASP A 62 4.90 -1.84 14.37
CA ASP A 62 5.63 -2.44 15.47
C ASP A 62 4.88 -3.64 16.09
N ALA A 63 5.47 -4.24 17.13
CA ALA A 63 4.86 -5.38 17.84
C ALA A 63 3.51 -5.04 18.52
N ASN A 64 3.23 -3.75 18.75
CA ASN A 64 1.96 -3.28 19.32
C ASN A 64 0.94 -2.91 18.24
N GLY A 65 1.30 -3.03 16.96
CA GLY A 65 0.44 -2.67 15.81
C GLY A 65 0.41 -1.18 15.48
N ALA A 66 1.27 -0.36 16.09
CA ALA A 66 1.40 1.06 15.78
C ALA A 66 2.29 1.28 14.55
N LEU A 67 2.00 2.30 13.75
CA LEU A 67 2.85 2.64 12.61
C LEU A 67 4.24 3.09 13.06
N THR A 68 5.24 2.69 12.29
CA THR A 68 6.66 3.04 12.48
C THR A 68 7.12 4.01 11.39
N THR A 69 8.43 4.06 11.13
CA THR A 69 9.01 4.88 10.06
C THR A 69 8.60 4.32 8.68
N PRO A 70 8.18 5.19 7.73
CA PRO A 70 7.95 4.77 6.35
C PRO A 70 9.16 4.07 5.72
N THR A 71 8.91 3.10 4.85
CA THR A 71 9.97 2.47 4.05
C THR A 71 10.42 3.37 2.90
N THR A 72 11.43 2.96 2.15
CA THR A 72 11.85 3.66 0.92
C THR A 72 10.98 3.32 -0.29
N LEU A 73 9.99 2.42 -0.14
CA LEU A 73 9.25 1.81 -1.25
C LEU A 73 8.61 2.85 -2.19
N VAL A 74 7.97 3.89 -1.65
CA VAL A 74 7.35 4.94 -2.48
C VAL A 74 8.40 5.61 -3.35
N ALA A 75 9.51 6.05 -2.75
CA ALA A 75 10.58 6.72 -3.46
C ALA A 75 11.30 5.80 -4.46
N ASP A 76 11.47 4.51 -4.14
CA ASP A 76 12.03 3.51 -5.04
C ASP A 76 11.10 3.20 -6.23
N ALA A 77 9.80 3.10 -6.00
CA ALA A 77 8.80 2.88 -7.04
C ALA A 77 8.79 4.06 -8.03
N HIS A 78 8.77 5.29 -7.52
CA HIS A 78 8.84 6.49 -8.35
C HIS A 78 10.14 6.57 -9.15
N ARG A 79 11.29 6.20 -8.57
CA ARG A 79 12.57 6.09 -9.30
C ARG A 79 12.53 5.08 -10.43
N ALA A 80 11.76 4.00 -10.28
CA ALA A 80 11.53 3.00 -11.33
C ALA A 80 10.45 3.42 -12.34
N GLY A 81 9.81 4.59 -12.16
CA GLY A 81 8.72 5.06 -13.03
C GLY A 81 7.37 4.38 -12.76
N LEU A 82 7.19 3.77 -11.58
CA LEU A 82 5.96 3.10 -11.16
C LEU A 82 5.13 4.03 -10.27
N ILE A 83 3.82 4.13 -10.54
CA ILE A 83 2.86 4.69 -9.57
C ILE A 83 2.54 3.68 -8.48
N LEU A 84 2.17 4.14 -7.28
CA LEU A 84 1.91 3.28 -6.12
C LEU A 84 0.58 3.62 -5.43
N HIS A 85 -0.36 2.67 -5.45
CA HIS A 85 -1.68 2.77 -4.80
C HIS A 85 -1.88 1.67 -3.76
N PRO A 86 -1.58 1.89 -2.46
CA PRO A 86 -1.66 0.82 -1.48
C PRO A 86 -3.09 0.48 -1.09
N TYR A 87 -3.28 -0.72 -0.51
CA TYR A 87 -4.57 -1.23 -0.07
C TYR A 87 -4.51 -1.84 1.36
N THR A 88 -5.57 -1.86 2.15
CA THR A 88 -6.89 -1.21 1.99
C THR A 88 -7.16 -0.33 3.19
N MET A 89 -7.50 0.94 2.96
CA MET A 89 -7.91 1.86 4.03
C MET A 89 -9.37 1.60 4.42
N ARG A 90 -9.61 1.46 5.72
CA ARG A 90 -10.93 1.22 6.34
C ARG A 90 -11.05 2.00 7.63
N ASN A 91 -12.27 2.42 7.97
CA ASN A 91 -12.50 3.34 9.09
C ASN A 91 -12.49 2.66 10.45
N GLU A 92 -12.78 1.36 10.50
CA GLU A 92 -12.99 0.62 11.74
C GLU A 92 -11.67 0.33 12.47
N ASN A 93 -11.71 0.42 13.81
CA ASN A 93 -10.57 0.19 14.69
C ASN A 93 -9.81 -1.11 14.39
N THR A 94 -10.51 -2.20 14.04
CA THR A 94 -9.88 -3.49 13.75
C THR A 94 -8.87 -3.42 12.60
N PHE A 95 -9.09 -2.54 11.62
CA PHE A 95 -8.23 -2.38 10.45
C PHE A 95 -7.19 -1.27 10.61
N LEU A 96 -7.46 -0.29 11.48
CA LEU A 96 -6.55 0.81 11.72
C LEU A 96 -5.30 0.37 12.51
N PRO A 97 -4.14 1.00 12.26
CA PRO A 97 -2.98 0.89 13.14
C PRO A 97 -3.33 1.33 14.56
N ALA A 98 -2.68 0.72 15.56
CA ALA A 98 -3.06 0.87 16.97
C ALA A 98 -3.09 2.34 17.44
N ASN A 99 -2.17 3.16 16.96
CA ASN A 99 -2.07 4.59 17.29
C ASN A 99 -3.18 5.46 16.67
N PHE A 100 -4.02 4.92 15.78
CA PHE A 100 -5.20 5.59 15.24
C PHE A 100 -6.52 4.99 15.77
N ARG A 101 -6.46 3.99 16.66
CA ARG A 101 -7.70 3.43 17.23
C ARG A 101 -8.29 4.36 18.28
N ARG A 102 -9.62 4.45 18.33
CA ARG A 102 -10.35 5.22 19.35
C ARG A 102 -11.30 4.32 20.12
N GLY A 103 -11.19 4.34 21.45
CA GLY A 103 -11.98 3.46 22.30
C GLY A 103 -11.60 1.98 22.14
N THR A 104 -12.51 1.08 22.51
CA THR A 104 -12.26 -0.37 22.58
C THR A 104 -13.17 -1.20 21.66
N ASP A 105 -14.21 -0.62 21.07
CA ASP A 105 -15.07 -1.33 20.13
C ASP A 105 -14.32 -1.55 18.80
N PRO A 106 -14.06 -2.81 18.38
CA PRO A 106 -13.32 -3.09 17.16
C PRO A 106 -14.02 -2.62 15.88
N ASN A 107 -15.35 -2.44 15.90
CA ASN A 107 -16.15 -2.04 14.75
C ASN A 107 -16.44 -0.52 14.74
N ALA A 108 -16.16 0.19 15.83
CA ALA A 108 -16.28 1.64 15.86
C ALA A 108 -15.21 2.30 15.00
N TYR A 109 -15.51 3.51 14.52
CA TYR A 109 -14.56 4.29 13.74
C TYR A 109 -13.45 4.86 14.63
N GLY A 110 -12.21 4.68 14.19
CA GLY A 110 -11.05 5.31 14.79
C GLY A 110 -10.75 6.67 14.19
N ASP A 111 -9.49 7.08 14.28
CA ASP A 111 -8.94 8.25 13.62
C ASP A 111 -8.54 7.93 12.16
N ALA A 112 -9.54 7.69 11.32
CA ALA A 112 -9.31 7.38 9.92
C ALA A 112 -8.57 8.52 9.19
N PHE A 113 -8.96 9.78 9.43
CA PHE A 113 -8.33 10.95 8.80
C PHE A 113 -6.85 11.08 9.18
N GLY A 114 -6.50 10.84 10.45
CA GLY A 114 -5.11 10.77 10.89
C GLY A 114 -4.33 9.70 10.11
N ALA A 115 -4.89 8.50 9.97
CA ALA A 115 -4.25 7.42 9.22
C ALA A 115 -4.08 7.78 7.73
N PHE A 116 -5.13 8.31 7.06
CA PHE A 116 -5.06 8.79 5.67
C PHE A 116 -3.98 9.84 5.50
N ARG A 117 -3.95 10.87 6.36
CA ARG A 117 -2.94 11.94 6.34
C ARG A 117 -1.53 11.37 6.45
N THR A 118 -1.30 10.39 7.34
CA THR A 118 0.01 9.75 7.50
C THR A 118 0.44 9.00 6.23
N TYR A 119 -0.46 8.27 5.57
CA TYR A 119 -0.11 7.59 4.32
C TYR A 119 0.06 8.57 3.16
N PHE A 120 -0.80 9.58 3.02
CA PHE A 120 -0.64 10.60 1.97
C PHE A 120 0.67 11.39 2.09
N ALA A 121 1.13 11.66 3.32
CA ALA A 121 2.41 12.33 3.57
C ALA A 121 3.63 11.53 3.08
N THR A 122 3.49 10.23 2.80
CA THR A 122 4.58 9.43 2.20
C THR A 122 4.75 9.67 0.70
N GLY A 123 3.80 10.35 0.05
CA GLY A 123 3.83 10.64 -1.38
C GLY A 123 3.17 9.56 -2.26
N ILE A 124 2.35 8.66 -1.70
CA ILE A 124 1.57 7.72 -2.51
C ILE A 124 0.68 8.44 -3.54
N ASP A 125 0.48 7.83 -4.70
CA ASP A 125 -0.22 8.45 -5.84
C ASP A 125 -1.75 8.32 -5.75
N GLY A 126 -2.23 7.40 -4.92
CA GLY A 126 -3.63 7.04 -4.74
C GLY A 126 -3.76 5.99 -3.65
N VAL A 127 -4.97 5.53 -3.35
CA VAL A 127 -5.22 4.52 -2.30
C VAL A 127 -6.50 3.73 -2.60
N PHE A 128 -6.52 2.45 -2.25
CA PHE A 128 -7.75 1.67 -2.21
C PHE A 128 -8.41 1.80 -0.84
N SER A 129 -9.70 2.11 -0.83
CA SER A 129 -10.48 2.19 0.40
C SER A 129 -11.86 1.58 0.21
N ASP A 130 -12.35 0.90 1.26
CA ASP A 130 -13.74 0.43 1.30
C ASP A 130 -14.72 1.55 1.70
N ASN A 131 -14.21 2.68 2.21
CA ASN A 131 -14.96 3.88 2.57
C ASN A 131 -14.58 5.05 1.63
N ALA A 132 -15.01 4.97 0.37
CA ALA A 132 -14.61 5.92 -0.67
C ALA A 132 -14.99 7.39 -0.36
N ASP A 133 -16.11 7.59 0.32
CA ASP A 133 -16.56 8.90 0.82
C ASP A 133 -15.55 9.50 1.83
N THR A 134 -15.08 8.68 2.77
CA THR A 134 -14.06 9.09 3.75
C THR A 134 -12.73 9.36 3.09
N ALA A 135 -12.32 8.54 2.13
CA ALA A 135 -11.08 8.74 1.38
C ALA A 135 -11.09 10.07 0.59
N LEU A 136 -12.23 10.43 -0.02
CA LEU A 136 -12.40 11.71 -0.70
C LEU A 136 -12.24 12.88 0.27
N LEU A 137 -12.97 12.88 1.38
CA LEU A 137 -12.90 13.96 2.36
C LEU A 137 -11.52 14.07 3.03
N ALA A 138 -10.88 12.95 3.35
CA ALA A 138 -9.54 12.93 3.90
C ALA A 138 -8.50 13.48 2.90
N ARG A 139 -8.70 13.21 1.60
CA ARG A 139 -7.84 13.79 0.55
C ARG A 139 -7.99 15.30 0.47
N GLU A 140 -9.22 15.80 0.50
CA GLU A 140 -9.53 17.24 0.50
C GLU A 140 -8.96 17.94 1.74
N ASP A 141 -9.12 17.33 2.92
CA ASP A 141 -8.52 17.83 4.18
C ASP A 141 -6.99 17.89 4.10
N PHE A 142 -6.35 16.92 3.43
CA PHE A 142 -4.89 16.89 3.27
C PHE A 142 -4.34 17.90 2.27
N VAL A 143 -5.05 18.23 1.16
CA VAL A 143 -4.57 19.30 0.25
C VAL A 143 -4.80 20.69 0.81
N ASN A 144 -5.91 20.89 1.52
CA ASN A 144 -6.42 22.22 1.81
C ASN A 144 -6.09 22.70 3.24
N GLY A 145 -5.67 21.80 4.14
CA GLY A 145 -5.30 22.12 5.52
C GLY A 145 -3.81 21.98 5.77
#